data_AF-A0A9E5EAP6-F1
#
_entry.id   AF-A0A9E5EAP6-F1
#
_cell.length_a   1.000
_cell.length_b   1.000
_cell.length_c   1.000
_cell.angle_alpha   90.00
_cell.angle_beta   90.00
_cell.angle_gamma   90.00
#
_symmetry.space_group_name_H-M   'P 1'
#
loop_
_entity.id
_entity.type
_entity.pdbx_description
1 polymer ?
#
loop_
_entity_poly.entity_id
_entity_poly.type
_entity_poly.pdbx_seq_one_letter_code
_entity_poly.pdbx_strand_id
1 'polypeptide(L)'
;DRVPWAIYCHPEVAWAGHSEESAKAAGFDVVVGKHQFRANSRAMIVGETDGLVKVIAKKNADGTAGQVLGVQMVGPWVTEQLSGGYLAVNWEATVAEVAEFIQPHPSLSELFGETMLSMTGRSINA
;
A
#
# COMPACT_ATOMS: atom_id res chain seq x y z
N ASP A 1 12.58 -2.72 11.62
CA ASP A 1 11.90 -2.57 10.32
C ASP A 1 10.39 -2.34 10.47
N ARG A 2 9.72 -3.00 11.42
CA ARG A 2 8.25 -2.92 11.57
C ARG A 2 7.74 -1.84 12.56
N VAL A 3 8.37 -0.66 12.62
CA VAL A 3 7.84 0.50 13.38
C VAL A 3 7.11 1.41 12.38
N PRO A 4 5.89 1.88 12.67
CA PRO A 4 5.18 2.78 11.77
C PRO A 4 5.77 4.19 11.88
N TRP A 5 5.88 4.87 10.75
CA TRP A 5 6.32 6.26 10.67
C TRP A 5 5.21 7.12 10.08
N ALA A 6 5.05 8.31 10.64
CA ALA A 6 4.10 9.31 10.22
C ALA A 6 4.79 10.68 10.22
N ILE A 7 4.69 11.40 9.10
CA ILE A 7 5.21 12.76 8.92
C ILE A 7 4.05 13.64 8.49
N TYR A 8 3.70 14.59 9.35
CA TYR A 8 2.57 15.50 9.18
C TYR A 8 2.94 16.74 8.33
N CYS A 9 3.56 16.51 7.18
CA CYS A 9 3.76 17.53 6.15
C CYS A 9 2.57 17.59 5.19
N HIS A 10 2.62 18.44 4.16
CA HIS A 10 1.57 18.54 3.14
C HIS A 10 2.17 18.30 1.74
N PRO A 11 1.77 17.22 1.03
CA PRO A 11 0.92 16.10 1.51
C PRO A 11 1.62 15.29 2.62
N GLU A 12 0.82 14.56 3.41
CA GLU A 12 1.35 13.70 4.48
C GLU A 12 2.16 12.53 3.93
N VAL A 13 3.08 12.00 4.74
CA VAL A 13 3.87 10.81 4.42
C VAL A 13 3.77 9.79 5.56
N ALA A 14 3.49 8.54 5.22
CA ALA A 14 3.39 7.46 6.21
C ALA A 14 3.91 6.14 5.64
N TRP A 15 4.61 5.33 6.43
CA TRP A 15 5.06 4.01 5.99
C TRP A 15 5.31 3.05 7.15
N ALA A 16 5.34 1.75 6.82
CA ALA A 16 5.76 0.68 7.72
C ALA A 16 6.49 -0.40 6.92
N GLY A 17 7.46 -1.07 7.56
CA GLY A 17 8.24 -2.14 6.93
C GLY A 17 9.31 -1.63 5.97
N HIS A 18 9.67 -2.46 5.00
CA HIS A 18 10.76 -2.22 4.08
C HIS A 18 10.40 -1.24 2.95
N SER A 19 11.35 -0.36 2.62
CA SER A 19 11.42 0.21 1.27
C SER A 19 11.87 -0.84 0.26
N GLU A 20 11.60 -0.61 -1.02
CA GLU A 20 12.06 -1.50 -2.09
C GLU A 20 13.59 -1.70 -2.07
N GLU A 21 14.34 -0.62 -1.88
CA GLU A 21 15.80 -0.67 -1.75
C GLU A 21 16.23 -1.49 -0.53
N SER A 22 15.61 -1.25 0.63
CA SER A 22 15.95 -1.98 1.86
C SER A 22 15.55 -3.46 1.80
N ALA A 23 14.46 -3.80 1.10
CA ALA A 23 14.03 -5.18 0.90
C ALA A 23 15.02 -5.94 0.00
N LYS A 24 15.46 -5.30 -1.10
CA LYS A 24 16.49 -5.84 -1.98
C LYS A 24 17.82 -6.00 -1.24
N ALA A 25 18.23 -5.01 -0.44
CA ALA A 25 19.44 -5.08 0.38
C ALA A 25 19.37 -6.19 1.45
N ALA A 26 18.17 -6.50 1.96
CA ALA A 26 17.92 -7.62 2.87
C ALA A 26 17.84 -8.99 2.17
N GLY A 27 18.02 -9.06 0.85
CA GLY A 27 18.06 -10.31 0.08
C GLY A 27 16.70 -10.82 -0.39
N PHE A 28 15.64 -10.01 -0.33
CA PHE A 28 14.34 -10.38 -0.89
C PHE A 28 14.29 -10.09 -2.39
N ASP A 29 13.78 -11.05 -3.17
CA ASP A 29 13.20 -10.74 -4.49
C ASP A 29 11.80 -10.14 -4.25
N VAL A 30 11.49 -9.04 -4.93
CA VAL A 30 10.32 -8.21 -4.63
C VAL A 30 9.49 -7.88 -5.85
N VAL A 31 8.19 -7.78 -5.63
CA VAL A 31 7.23 -7.18 -6.55
C VAL A 31 6.61 -5.95 -5.90
N VAL A 32 6.30 -4.96 -6.73
CA VAL A 32 5.85 -3.64 -6.26
C VAL A 32 4.54 -3.27 -6.95
N GLY A 33 3.52 -2.95 -6.14
CA GLY A 33 2.28 -2.32 -6.60
C GLY A 33 2.27 -0.84 -6.25
N LYS A 34 1.70 0.00 -7.12
CA LYS A 34 1.53 1.43 -6.85
C LYS A 34 0.27 2.00 -7.50
N HIS A 35 -0.47 2.84 -6.79
CA HIS A 35 -1.61 3.58 -7.33
C HIS A 35 -1.61 5.03 -6.84
N GLN A 36 -2.07 5.95 -7.67
CA GLN A 36 -2.09 7.39 -7.37
C GLN A 36 -3.46 7.84 -6.86
N PHE A 37 -3.48 8.80 -5.93
CA PHE A 37 -4.74 9.35 -5.40
C PHE A 37 -5.60 10.07 -6.45
N ARG A 38 -5.01 10.47 -7.58
CA ARG A 38 -5.74 10.90 -8.78
C ARG A 38 -6.84 9.94 -9.22
N ALA A 39 -6.67 8.63 -9.04
CA ALA A 39 -7.66 7.62 -9.42
C ALA A 39 -8.67 7.32 -8.31
N ASN A 40 -8.56 7.95 -7.13
CA ASN A 40 -9.44 7.71 -6.00
C ASN A 40 -10.58 8.75 -5.96
N SER A 41 -11.83 8.27 -5.98
CA SER A 41 -13.02 9.13 -5.97
C SER A 41 -13.15 9.98 -4.70
N ARG A 42 -12.75 9.45 -3.54
CA ARG A 42 -12.79 10.21 -2.29
C ARG A 42 -11.78 11.36 -2.29
N ALA A 43 -10.57 11.12 -2.80
CA ALA A 43 -9.54 12.13 -3.00
C ALA A 43 -10.01 13.26 -3.93
N MET A 44 -10.70 12.91 -5.03
CA MET A 44 -11.32 13.89 -5.93
C MET A 44 -12.41 14.71 -5.23
N ILE A 45 -13.26 14.08 -4.41
CA ILE A 45 -14.32 14.77 -3.65
C ILE A 45 -13.75 15.79 -2.67
N VAL A 46 -12.63 15.48 -1.99
CA VAL A 46 -12.01 16.39 -1.02
C VAL A 46 -11.02 17.37 -1.65
N GLY A 47 -10.74 17.24 -2.96
CA GLY A 47 -9.83 18.12 -3.68
C GLY A 47 -8.33 17.86 -3.44
N GLU A 48 -7.97 16.71 -2.88
CA GLU A 48 -6.59 16.34 -2.54
C GLU A 48 -6.18 15.08 -3.29
N THR A 49 -5.68 15.21 -4.52
CA THR A 49 -5.38 14.08 -5.42
C THR A 49 -3.89 13.76 -5.56
N ASP A 50 -3.03 14.53 -4.90
CA ASP A 50 -1.59 14.34 -4.93
C ASP A 50 -1.16 13.13 -4.10
N GLY A 51 -0.12 12.44 -4.59
CA GLY A 51 0.50 11.32 -3.91
C GLY A 51 0.05 9.94 -4.40
N LEU A 52 0.45 8.91 -3.66
CA LEU A 52 0.30 7.51 -4.02
C LEU A 52 0.34 6.58 -2.80
N VAL A 53 -0.15 5.36 -3.02
CA VAL A 53 0.15 4.20 -2.18
C VAL A 53 1.11 3.30 -2.96
N LYS A 54 2.15 2.80 -2.29
CA LYS A 54 3.11 1.82 -2.80
C LYS A 54 3.20 0.65 -1.83
N VAL A 55 3.02 -0.57 -2.33
CA VAL A 55 3.18 -1.81 -1.58
C VAL A 55 4.36 -2.58 -2.12
N ILE A 56 5.21 -3.06 -1.22
CA ILE A 56 6.36 -3.91 -1.50
C ILE A 56 6.03 -5.29 -0.95
N ALA A 57 6.03 -6.30 -1.80
CA ALA A 57 5.80 -7.69 -1.40
C ALA A 57 6.94 -8.58 -1.85
N LYS A 58 7.19 -9.66 -1.09
CA LYS A 58 8.09 -10.72 -1.48
C LYS A 58 7.54 -11.39 -2.74
N LYS A 59 8.40 -11.66 -3.71
CA LYS A 59 8.04 -12.42 -4.90
C LYS A 59 8.06 -13.91 -4.60
N ASN A 60 6.98 -14.61 -4.92
CA ASN A 60 6.89 -16.06 -4.85
C ASN A 60 7.66 -16.73 -6.01
N ALA A 61 7.90 -18.04 -5.89
CA ALA A 61 8.62 -18.80 -6.93
C ALA A 61 7.93 -18.79 -8.30
N ASP A 62 6.60 -18.68 -8.32
CA ASP A 62 5.78 -18.57 -9.53
C ASP A 62 5.69 -17.13 -10.07
N GLY A 63 6.38 -16.18 -9.44
CA GLY A 63 6.39 -14.77 -9.81
C GLY A 63 5.24 -13.95 -9.23
N THR A 64 4.32 -14.56 -8.49
CA THR A 64 3.20 -13.85 -7.85
C THR A 64 3.64 -13.05 -6.61
N ALA A 65 2.78 -12.13 -6.18
CA ALA A 65 3.00 -11.37 -4.95
C ALA A 65 2.67 -12.22 -3.71
N GLY A 66 3.66 -12.39 -2.82
CA GLY A 66 3.55 -13.12 -1.56
C GLY A 66 3.34 -12.19 -0.37
N GLN A 67 4.14 -12.41 0.69
CA GLN A 67 4.11 -11.65 1.93
C GLN A 67 4.34 -10.15 1.69
N VAL A 68 3.54 -9.30 2.34
CA VAL A 68 3.76 -7.84 2.37
C VAL A 68 4.99 -7.53 3.22
N LEU A 69 6.00 -6.92 2.61
CA LEU A 69 7.25 -6.52 3.25
C LEU A 69 7.24 -5.06 3.69
N GLY A 70 6.47 -4.21 3.01
CA GLY A 70 6.34 -2.82 3.36
C GLY A 70 5.23 -2.09 2.62
N VAL A 71 4.76 -1.02 3.23
CA VAL A 71 3.73 -0.13 2.69
C VAL A 71 4.20 1.30 2.86
N GLN A 72 4.14 2.08 1.79
CA GLN A 72 4.54 3.48 1.74
C GLN A 72 3.41 4.29 1.15
N MET A 73 3.08 5.40 1.79
CA MET A 73 1.95 6.24 1.44
C MET A 73 2.38 7.71 1.46
N VAL A 74 1.96 8.44 0.45
CA VAL A 74 2.03 9.91 0.39
C VAL A 74 0.67 10.38 -0.08
N GLY A 75 0.03 11.33 0.60
CA GLY A 75 -1.28 11.83 0.16
C GLY A 75 -2.18 12.32 1.29
N PRO A 76 -3.49 12.48 1.03
CA PRO A 76 -4.44 12.96 2.04
C PRO A 76 -4.59 11.93 3.16
N TRP A 77 -4.42 12.36 4.41
CA TRP A 77 -4.72 11.59 5.63
C TRP A 77 -4.05 10.20 5.68
N VAL A 78 -2.87 10.06 5.08
CA VAL A 78 -2.18 8.77 5.02
C VAL A 78 -1.63 8.34 6.37
N THR A 79 -1.42 9.28 7.30
CA THR A 79 -1.01 8.93 8.68
C THR A 79 -2.08 8.14 9.42
N GLU A 80 -3.36 8.42 9.15
CA GLU A 80 -4.50 7.67 9.71
C GLU A 80 -4.74 6.34 8.96
N GLN A 81 -4.52 6.34 7.63
CA GLN A 81 -4.73 5.14 6.79
C GLN A 81 -3.68 4.05 7.01
N LEU A 82 -2.48 4.40 7.46
CA LEU A 82 -1.34 3.47 7.57
C LEU A 82 -1.68 2.23 8.41
N SER A 83 -2.60 2.32 9.36
CA SER A 83 -2.99 1.24 10.28
C SER A 83 -3.22 -0.10 9.59
N GLY A 84 -3.90 -0.11 8.43
CA GLY A 84 -4.14 -1.34 7.67
C GLY A 84 -2.86 -1.94 7.07
N GLY A 85 -1.99 -1.10 6.51
CA GLY A 85 -0.68 -1.52 6.01
C GLY A 85 0.27 -1.97 7.11
N TYR A 86 0.24 -1.30 8.25
CA TYR A 86 1.02 -1.66 9.44
C TYR A 86 0.62 -3.04 9.98
N LEU A 87 -0.69 -3.31 10.06
CA LEU A 87 -1.20 -4.62 10.42
C LEU A 87 -0.72 -5.68 9.42
N ALA A 88 -0.85 -5.44 8.11
CA ALA A 88 -0.45 -6.39 7.08
C ALA A 88 1.05 -6.76 7.17
N VAL A 89 1.92 -5.77 7.37
CA VAL A 89 3.37 -5.97 7.54
C VAL A 89 3.67 -6.79 8.81
N ASN A 90 3.03 -6.47 9.94
CA ASN A 90 3.30 -7.16 11.21
C ASN A 90 2.72 -8.57 11.28
N TRP A 91 1.57 -8.78 10.64
CA TRP A 91 0.91 -10.08 10.58
C TRP A 91 1.53 -11.01 9.53
N GLU A 92 2.53 -10.53 8.79
CA GLU A 92 3.14 -11.26 7.68
C GLU A 92 2.10 -11.69 6.64
N ALA A 93 1.05 -10.87 6.50
CA ALA A 93 -0.05 -11.15 5.61
C ALA A 93 0.45 -11.18 4.16
N THR A 94 -0.13 -12.08 3.38
CA THR A 94 0.08 -12.13 1.94
C THR A 94 -0.77 -11.08 1.23
N VAL A 95 -0.32 -10.61 0.08
CA VAL A 95 -1.10 -9.70 -0.77
C VAL A 95 -2.47 -10.30 -1.11
N ALA A 96 -2.55 -11.61 -1.36
CA ALA A 96 -3.80 -12.29 -1.65
C ALA A 96 -4.80 -12.22 -0.49
N GLU A 97 -4.35 -12.44 0.75
CA GLU A 97 -5.21 -12.32 1.94
C GLU A 97 -5.72 -10.89 2.14
N VAL A 98 -4.86 -9.89 1.97
CA VAL A 98 -5.27 -8.48 2.12
C VAL A 98 -6.22 -8.06 1.00
N ALA A 99 -6.04 -8.59 -0.22
CA ALA A 99 -6.89 -8.27 -1.37
C ALA A 99 -8.34 -8.78 -1.24
N GLU A 100 -8.64 -9.70 -0.33
CA GLU A 100 -10.01 -10.15 -0.05
C GLU A 100 -10.81 -9.15 0.81
N PHE A 101 -10.15 -8.17 1.43
CA PHE A 101 -10.83 -7.19 2.28
C PHE A 101 -11.59 -6.16 1.44
N ILE A 102 -12.90 -6.08 1.68
CA ILE A 102 -13.77 -5.07 1.09
C ILE A 102 -13.47 -3.71 1.73
N GLN A 103 -13.07 -2.74 0.91
CA GLN A 103 -12.87 -1.36 1.35
C GLN A 103 -14.20 -0.58 1.30
N PRO A 104 -14.47 0.30 2.28
CA PRO A 104 -15.63 1.18 2.24
C PRO A 104 -15.57 2.14 1.04
N HIS A 105 -16.68 2.31 0.33
CA HIS A 105 -16.78 3.22 -0.81
C HIS A 105 -17.72 4.42 -0.52
N PRO A 106 -17.36 5.68 -0.86
CA PRO A 106 -16.03 6.13 -1.27
C PRO A 106 -15.14 6.45 -0.05
N SER A 107 -13.92 5.90 0.00
CA SER A 107 -12.91 6.20 1.01
C SER A 107 -11.49 6.30 0.44
N LEU A 108 -10.59 6.95 1.17
CA LEU A 108 -9.18 7.05 0.76
C LEU A 108 -8.47 5.68 0.85
N SER A 109 -8.87 4.84 1.81
CA SER A 109 -8.28 3.51 2.01
C SER A 109 -8.55 2.55 0.85
N GLU A 110 -9.53 2.83 -0.01
CA GLU A 110 -9.74 2.09 -1.25
C GLU A 110 -8.49 2.05 -2.13
N LEU A 111 -7.64 3.08 -2.10
CA LEU A 111 -6.41 3.09 -2.90
C LEU A 111 -5.40 2.03 -2.44
N PHE A 112 -5.35 1.74 -1.14
CA PHE A 112 -4.58 0.64 -0.59
C PHE A 112 -5.16 -0.72 -1.01
N GLY A 113 -6.49 -0.86 -0.95
CA GLY A 113 -7.20 -2.04 -1.43
C GLY A 113 -6.97 -2.31 -2.92
N GLU A 114 -7.11 -1.30 -3.78
CA GLU A 114 -6.84 -1.39 -5.22
C GLU A 114 -5.38 -1.77 -5.47
N THR A 115 -4.43 -1.20 -4.70
CA THR A 115 -3.03 -1.58 -4.82
C THR A 115 -2.80 -3.05 -4.50
N MET A 116 -3.40 -3.59 -3.44
CA MET A 116 -3.35 -5.03 -3.13
C MET A 116 -4.00 -5.88 -4.22
N LEU A 117 -5.19 -5.48 -4.68
CA LEU A 117 -5.95 -6.20 -5.69
C LEU A 117 -5.22 -6.27 -7.03
N SER A 118 -4.59 -5.17 -7.47
CA SER A 118 -3.79 -5.10 -8.69
C SER A 118 -2.63 -6.09 -8.70
N MET A 119 -1.99 -6.29 -7.55
CA MET A 119 -0.86 -7.21 -7.39
C MET A 119 -1.30 -8.68 -7.47
N THR A 120 -2.60 -8.96 -7.42
CA THR A 120 -3.21 -10.28 -7.67
C THR A 120 -3.71 -10.45 -9.12
N GLY A 121 -3.57 -9.43 -9.98
CA GLY A 121 -4.09 -9.45 -11.35
C GLY A 121 -5.60 -9.21 -11.46
N ARG A 122 -6.25 -8.76 -10.38
CA ARG A 122 -7.71 -8.55 -10.29
C ARG A 122 -8.10 -7.06 -10.27
N SER A 123 -7.24 -6.16 -10.75
CA SER A 123 -7.48 -4.71 -10.71
C SER A 123 -8.81 -4.31 -11.35
N ILE A 124 -9.48 -3.33 -10.74
CA ILE A 124 -10.77 -2.79 -11.19
C ILE A 124 -10.59 -1.35 -11.68
N ASN A 125 -9.69 -0.60 -11.06
CA ASN A 125 -9.41 0.80 -11.40
C ASN A 125 -7.89 0.99 -11.64
N ALA A 126 -7.50 1.21 -12.89
CA ALA A 126 -6.11 1.43 -13.30
C ALA A 126 -5.71 2.91 -13.31
#